data_AF-A0A924M5U6-F1
#
_entry.id   AF-A0A924M5U6-F1
#
_cell.length_a   1.000
_cell.length_b   1.000
_cell.length_c   1.000
_cell.angle_alpha   90.00
_cell.angle_beta   90.00
_cell.angle_gamma   90.00
#
_symmetry.space_group_name_H-M   'P 1'
#
loop_
_entity.id
_entity.type
_entity.pdbx_description
1 polymer ?
#
loop_
_entity_poly.entity_id
_entity_poly.type
_entity_poly.pdbx_seq_one_letter_code
_entity_poly.pdbx_strand_id
1 'polypeptide(L)'
;PAMAAKLKDIDSGDAIEDFVDEVTHLVRSQVAAVLGNVFMVVPAVLLVNVIILLLAGRPMISPKEAMHVLGTLTLLGPTLLWAAFTGLILFSSSVVAGWFENWFVLHRLDSAIAHNPRFTNALGTERAARWSSFMRDNISGFASNISLGFMLGLIPAFTGFFGFELEARHVTLSAGQLAAAGAALGLDAFRQPLIWWCVAAIPLIGALNLSVSFYCAFRLALQAHNVSGIDRARISSAIWARWRSQPGSFFAPRQ
;
A
#
# COMPACT_ATOMS: atom_id res chain seq x y z
N PRO A 1 16.00 7.31 1.72
CA PRO A 1 17.21 8.16 1.80
C PRO A 1 17.54 8.69 3.21
N ALA A 2 16.55 9.16 3.98
CA ALA A 2 16.76 9.72 5.33
C ALA A 2 17.13 8.66 6.40
N MET A 3 16.36 7.56 6.53
CA MET A 3 16.68 6.47 7.47
C MET A 3 18.05 5.83 7.20
N ALA A 4 18.33 5.60 5.92
CA ALA A 4 19.57 5.06 5.37
C ALA A 4 20.84 5.82 5.79
N ALA A 5 20.76 7.14 5.92
CA ALA A 5 21.91 7.99 6.23
C ALA A 5 22.31 7.92 7.72
N LYS A 6 21.35 7.71 8.63
CA LYS A 6 21.60 7.60 10.08
C LYS A 6 22.02 6.20 10.54
N LEU A 7 21.85 5.18 9.68
CA LEU A 7 22.33 3.82 9.93
C LEU A 7 23.88 3.71 9.97
N LYS A 8 24.60 4.77 9.61
CA LYS A 8 26.07 4.80 9.58
C LYS A 8 26.71 5.01 10.96
N ASP A 9 25.95 5.49 11.94
CA ASP A 9 26.42 5.83 13.31
C ASP A 9 25.76 4.96 14.42
N ILE A 10 25.38 3.70 14.11
CA ILE A 10 24.61 2.80 15.01
C ILE A 10 25.34 2.37 16.30
N ASP A 11 26.62 2.72 16.47
CA ASP A 11 27.41 2.29 17.63
C ASP A 11 26.99 2.95 18.98
N SER A 12 26.12 3.96 18.97
CA SER A 12 25.52 4.52 20.20
C SER A 12 24.10 3.98 20.45
N GLY A 13 23.79 3.62 21.70
CA GLY A 13 22.45 3.16 22.10
C GLY A 13 21.32 4.13 21.73
N ASP A 14 21.62 5.43 21.79
CA ASP A 14 20.70 6.52 21.41
C ASP A 14 20.28 6.47 19.93
N ALA A 15 21.18 6.06 19.03
CA ALA A 15 20.88 5.96 17.60
C ALA A 15 19.87 4.85 17.27
N ILE A 16 19.82 3.79 18.07
CA ILE A 16 18.85 2.70 17.93
C ILE A 16 17.47 3.17 18.40
N GLU A 17 17.38 3.91 19.50
CA GLU A 17 16.11 4.45 20.00
C GLU A 17 15.50 5.46 19.02
N ASP A 18 16.29 6.42 18.53
CA ASP A 18 15.90 7.38 17.49
C ASP A 18 15.36 6.67 16.23
N PHE A 19 16.03 5.60 15.81
CA PHE A 19 15.62 4.82 14.66
C PHE A 19 14.30 4.09 14.90
N VAL A 20 14.10 3.52 16.09
CA VAL A 20 12.85 2.85 16.48
C VAL A 20 11.71 3.87 16.56
N ASP A 21 11.96 5.10 17.03
CA ASP A 21 10.99 6.20 17.02
C ASP A 21 10.56 6.55 15.59
N GLU A 22 11.51 6.68 14.66
CA GLU A 22 11.22 6.97 13.25
C GLU A 22 10.40 5.84 12.60
N VAL A 23 10.75 4.58 12.84
CA VAL A 23 9.96 3.42 12.40
C VAL A 23 8.53 3.48 12.95
N THR A 24 8.38 3.85 14.22
CA THR A 24 7.07 4.01 14.86
C THR A 24 6.25 5.11 14.17
N HIS A 25 6.88 6.26 13.88
CA HIS A 25 6.24 7.37 13.17
C HIS A 25 5.83 7.00 11.74
N LEU A 26 6.68 6.27 11.01
CA LEU A 26 6.33 5.76 9.67
C LEU A 26 5.15 4.80 9.72
N VAL A 27 5.18 3.79 10.61
CA VAL A 27 4.08 2.81 10.74
C VAL A 27 2.77 3.53 11.06
N ARG A 28 2.80 4.48 11.98
CA ARG A 28 1.62 5.29 12.34
C ARG A 28 1.06 6.06 11.14
N SER A 29 1.93 6.72 10.37
CA SER A 29 1.52 7.45 9.16
C SER A 29 0.87 6.52 8.14
N GLN A 30 1.43 5.32 7.95
CA GLN A 30 0.87 4.33 7.01
C GLN A 30 -0.45 3.75 7.48
N VAL A 31 -0.59 3.45 8.78
CA VAL A 31 -1.87 3.01 9.33
C VAL A 31 -2.93 4.10 9.14
N ALA A 32 -2.61 5.37 9.42
CA ALA A 32 -3.53 6.48 9.19
C ALA A 32 -3.92 6.61 7.71
N ALA A 33 -2.96 6.49 6.79
CA ALA A 33 -3.22 6.52 5.34
C ALA A 33 -4.13 5.36 4.89
N VAL A 34 -3.87 4.15 5.37
CA VAL A 34 -4.69 2.96 5.05
C VAL A 34 -6.12 3.12 5.56
N LEU A 35 -6.27 3.54 6.82
CA LEU A 35 -7.59 3.80 7.40
C LEU A 35 -8.31 4.88 6.61
N GLY A 36 -7.65 6.00 6.29
CA GLY A 36 -8.21 7.06 5.46
C GLY A 36 -8.68 6.54 4.09
N ASN A 37 -7.87 5.71 3.43
CA ASN A 37 -8.25 5.10 2.15
C ASN A 37 -9.46 4.17 2.29
N VAL A 38 -9.53 3.35 3.33
CA VAL A 38 -10.67 2.45 3.58
C VAL A 38 -11.93 3.26 3.91
N PHE A 39 -11.83 4.29 4.76
CA PHE A 39 -12.94 5.16 5.10
C PHE A 39 -13.48 5.94 3.90
N MET A 40 -12.63 6.27 2.92
CA MET A 40 -13.05 6.97 1.71
C MET A 40 -13.56 6.04 0.62
N VAL A 41 -12.95 4.86 0.44
CA VAL A 41 -13.33 3.95 -0.66
C VAL A 41 -14.73 3.37 -0.47
N VAL A 42 -15.13 3.05 0.77
CA VAL A 42 -16.45 2.50 1.07
C VAL A 42 -17.58 3.46 0.63
N PRO A 43 -17.66 4.71 1.10
CA PRO A 43 -18.70 5.63 0.65
C PRO A 43 -18.58 5.98 -0.83
N ALA A 44 -17.38 6.05 -1.39
CA ALA A 44 -17.19 6.28 -2.82
C ALA A 44 -17.82 5.16 -3.67
N VAL A 45 -17.57 3.90 -3.32
CA VAL A 45 -18.17 2.75 -4.01
C VAL A 45 -19.69 2.71 -3.84
N LEU A 46 -20.19 3.01 -2.64
CA LEU A 46 -21.65 3.10 -2.41
C LEU A 46 -22.28 4.21 -3.26
N LEU A 47 -21.66 5.38 -3.34
CA LEU A 47 -22.12 6.49 -4.18
C LEU A 47 -22.13 6.09 -5.66
N VAL A 48 -21.05 5.47 -6.15
CA VAL A 48 -20.99 4.96 -7.53
C VAL A 48 -22.10 3.94 -7.79
N ASN A 49 -22.33 3.01 -6.86
CA ASN A 49 -23.42 2.05 -6.99
C ASN A 49 -24.80 2.72 -7.05
N VAL A 50 -25.05 3.75 -6.21
CA VAL A 50 -26.30 4.53 -6.27
C VAL A 50 -26.46 5.22 -7.62
N ILE A 51 -25.40 5.86 -8.13
CA ILE A 51 -25.43 6.51 -9.45
C ILE A 51 -25.77 5.49 -10.55
N ILE A 52 -25.12 4.32 -10.54
CA ILE A 52 -25.38 3.25 -11.51
C ILE A 52 -26.83 2.75 -11.39
N LEU A 53 -27.33 2.57 -10.17
CA LEU A 53 -28.70 2.15 -9.93
C LEU A 53 -29.72 3.16 -10.47
N LEU A 54 -29.46 4.47 -10.28
CA LEU A 54 -30.33 5.53 -10.79
C LEU A 54 -30.32 5.63 -12.32
N LEU A 55 -29.16 5.43 -12.95
CA LEU A 55 -29.01 5.57 -14.40
C LEU A 55 -29.43 4.31 -15.17
N ALA A 56 -29.11 3.12 -14.65
CA ALA A 56 -29.28 1.85 -15.35
C ALA A 56 -30.36 0.95 -14.74
N GLY A 57 -30.93 1.30 -13.58
CA GLY A 57 -31.96 0.51 -12.90
C GLY A 57 -31.47 -0.82 -12.31
N ARG A 58 -30.15 -1.08 -12.29
CA ARG A 58 -29.53 -2.31 -11.81
C ARG A 58 -28.31 -1.99 -10.95
N PRO A 59 -28.00 -2.82 -9.93
CA PRO A 59 -26.82 -2.62 -9.08
C PRO A 59 -25.52 -2.74 -9.88
N MET A 60 -24.42 -2.19 -9.35
CA MET A 60 -23.09 -2.21 -9.97
C MET A 60 -22.60 -3.62 -10.26
N ILE A 61 -22.90 -4.56 -9.36
CA ILE A 61 -22.64 -5.99 -9.53
C ILE A 61 -23.91 -6.78 -9.27
N SER A 62 -24.02 -7.95 -9.89
CA SER A 62 -25.16 -8.84 -9.68
C SER A 62 -25.12 -9.52 -8.31
N PRO A 63 -26.26 -9.98 -7.76
CA PRO A 63 -26.29 -10.75 -6.51
C PRO A 63 -25.41 -12.01 -6.54
N LYS A 64 -25.27 -12.65 -7.71
CA LYS A 64 -24.40 -13.83 -7.89
C LYS A 64 -22.92 -13.46 -7.76
N GLU A 65 -22.50 -12.35 -8.38
CA GLU A 65 -21.13 -11.82 -8.23
C GLU A 65 -20.86 -11.37 -6.81
N ALA A 66 -21.84 -10.73 -6.15
CA ALA A 66 -21.71 -10.34 -4.75
C ALA A 66 -21.46 -11.54 -3.84
N MET A 67 -22.20 -12.64 -4.03
CA MET A 67 -21.96 -13.88 -3.28
C MET A 67 -20.58 -14.49 -3.56
N HIS A 68 -20.12 -14.43 -4.81
CA HIS A 68 -18.78 -14.88 -5.18
C HIS A 68 -17.68 -14.03 -4.51
N VAL A 69 -17.85 -12.70 -4.47
CA VAL A 69 -16.95 -11.80 -3.73
C VAL A 69 -16.89 -12.17 -2.25
N LEU A 70 -18.04 -12.37 -1.59
CA LEU A 70 -18.08 -12.77 -0.18
C LEU A 70 -17.43 -14.14 0.05
N GLY A 71 -17.68 -15.10 -0.84
CA GLY A 71 -17.12 -16.45 -0.75
C GLY A 71 -15.60 -16.49 -0.91
N THR A 72 -15.02 -15.59 -1.71
CA THR A 72 -13.56 -15.54 -1.94
C THR A 72 -12.84 -14.62 -0.95
N LEU A 73 -13.52 -13.62 -0.38
CA LEU A 73 -12.95 -12.66 0.58
C LEU A 73 -13.06 -13.14 2.05
N THR A 74 -13.85 -14.17 2.32
CA THR A 74 -14.05 -14.69 3.68
C THR A 74 -12.74 -15.05 4.38
N LEU A 75 -12.70 -14.82 5.69
CA LEU A 75 -11.56 -15.16 6.55
C LEU A 75 -11.33 -16.68 6.66
N LEU A 76 -12.37 -17.48 6.41
CA LEU A 76 -12.31 -18.95 6.46
C LEU A 76 -11.51 -19.56 5.30
N GLY A 77 -11.24 -18.76 4.26
CA GLY A 77 -10.50 -19.18 3.08
C GLY A 77 -9.02 -18.75 3.08
N PRO A 78 -8.33 -18.85 1.93
CA PRO A 78 -6.92 -18.47 1.77
C PRO A 78 -6.67 -16.96 1.76
N THR A 79 -7.67 -16.13 2.09
CA THR A 79 -7.61 -14.66 2.01
C THR A 79 -6.39 -14.04 2.69
N LEU A 80 -5.98 -14.57 3.85
CA LEU A 80 -4.80 -14.06 4.57
C LEU A 80 -3.49 -14.38 3.84
N LEU A 81 -3.40 -15.55 3.21
CA LEU A 81 -2.25 -15.91 2.39
C LEU A 81 -2.12 -14.94 1.20
N TRP A 82 -3.24 -14.66 0.53
CA TRP A 82 -3.30 -13.69 -0.56
C TRP A 82 -3.00 -12.26 -0.11
N ALA A 83 -3.39 -11.88 1.11
CA ALA A 83 -3.05 -10.59 1.68
C ALA A 83 -1.55 -10.44 1.97
N ALA A 84 -0.92 -11.51 2.47
CA ALA A 84 0.53 -11.54 2.66
C ALA A 84 1.27 -11.46 1.32
N PHE A 85 0.82 -12.20 0.31
CA PHE A 85 1.34 -12.10 -1.06
C PHE A 85 1.21 -10.68 -1.63
N THR A 86 0.08 -10.03 -1.38
CA THR A 86 -0.13 -8.63 -1.78
C THR A 86 0.84 -7.67 -1.07
N GLY A 87 1.22 -7.95 0.17
CA GLY A 87 2.29 -7.23 0.85
C GLY A 87 3.65 -7.33 0.13
N LEU A 88 3.96 -8.50 -0.45
CA LEU A 88 5.16 -8.67 -1.28
C LEU A 88 5.08 -7.88 -2.59
N ILE A 89 3.89 -7.81 -3.20
CA ILE A 89 3.64 -6.95 -4.38
C ILE A 89 3.85 -5.47 -4.02
N LEU A 90 3.29 -5.00 -2.91
CA LEU A 90 3.47 -3.64 -2.42
C LEU A 90 4.95 -3.30 -2.20
N PHE A 91 5.71 -4.23 -1.61
CA PHE A 91 7.16 -4.09 -1.48
C PHE A 91 7.86 -4.04 -2.84
N SER A 92 7.52 -4.93 -3.76
CA SER A 92 8.13 -4.96 -5.10
C SER A 92 7.88 -3.63 -5.85
N SER A 93 6.68 -3.07 -5.70
CA SER A 93 6.33 -1.77 -6.26
C SER A 93 7.15 -0.63 -5.68
N SER A 94 7.40 -0.63 -4.36
CA SER A 94 8.23 0.42 -3.74
C SER A 94 9.70 0.33 -4.15
N VAL A 95 10.21 -0.88 -4.44
CA VAL A 95 11.54 -1.06 -5.02
C VAL A 95 11.61 -0.48 -6.44
N VAL A 96 10.62 -0.74 -7.28
CA VAL A 96 10.52 -0.14 -8.63
C VAL A 96 10.45 1.38 -8.54
N ALA A 97 9.68 1.92 -7.60
CA ALA A 97 9.60 3.36 -7.36
C ALA A 97 10.94 3.98 -7.01
N GLY A 98 11.66 3.39 -6.04
CA GLY A 98 12.99 3.86 -5.65
C GLY A 98 14.02 3.74 -6.78
N TRP A 99 13.98 2.66 -7.57
CA TRP A 99 14.80 2.52 -8.77
C TRP A 99 14.51 3.60 -9.81
N PHE A 100 13.23 3.87 -10.09
CA PHE A 100 12.82 4.84 -11.09
C PHE A 100 13.13 6.27 -10.65
N GLU A 101 12.93 6.60 -9.37
CA GLU A 101 13.34 7.88 -8.79
C GLU A 101 14.85 8.09 -8.94
N ASN A 102 15.66 7.09 -8.60
CA ASN A 102 17.11 7.15 -8.79
C ASN A 102 17.50 7.32 -10.26
N TRP A 103 16.84 6.61 -11.17
CA TRP A 103 17.04 6.75 -12.61
C TRP A 103 16.68 8.15 -13.11
N PHE A 104 15.57 8.72 -12.63
CA PHE A 104 15.11 10.06 -12.97
C PHE A 104 16.11 11.13 -12.53
N VAL A 105 16.67 11.00 -11.32
CA VAL A 105 17.71 11.89 -10.80
C VAL A 105 19.03 11.72 -11.56
N LEU A 106 19.44 10.49 -11.82
CA LEU A 106 20.68 10.17 -12.54
C LEU A 106 20.70 10.80 -13.94
N HIS A 107 19.58 10.72 -14.66
CA HIS A 107 19.44 11.27 -16.01
C HIS A 107 19.06 12.76 -16.03
N ARG A 108 18.97 13.40 -14.86
CA ARG A 108 18.59 14.82 -14.69
C ARG A 108 17.32 15.17 -15.49
N LEU A 109 16.32 14.29 -15.42
CA LEU A 109 15.10 14.45 -16.20
C LEU A 109 14.29 15.68 -15.76
N ASP A 110 14.42 16.09 -14.50
CA ASP A 110 13.95 17.38 -14.01
C ASP A 110 14.51 18.54 -14.85
N SER A 111 15.83 18.56 -15.06
CA SER A 111 16.52 19.59 -15.84
C SER A 111 16.12 19.51 -17.31
N ALA A 112 15.98 18.29 -17.85
CA ALA A 112 15.52 18.07 -19.21
C ALA A 112 14.09 18.61 -19.43
N ILE A 113 13.16 18.36 -18.50
CA ILE A 113 11.80 18.88 -18.56
C ILE A 113 11.80 20.41 -18.53
N ALA A 114 12.61 21.02 -17.65
CA ALA A 114 12.66 22.47 -17.50
C ALA A 114 13.21 23.21 -18.73
N HIS A 115 14.17 22.62 -19.45
CA HIS A 115 14.92 23.31 -20.52
C HIS A 115 14.70 22.74 -21.93
N ASN A 116 13.91 21.68 -22.11
CA ASN A 116 13.67 21.11 -23.43
C ASN A 116 12.89 22.09 -24.32
N PRO A 117 13.43 22.50 -25.49
CA PRO A 117 12.79 23.47 -26.37
C PRO A 117 11.37 23.10 -26.79
N ARG A 118 11.08 21.81 -26.99
CA ARG A 118 9.71 21.36 -27.36
C ARG A 118 8.72 21.55 -26.20
N PHE A 119 9.17 21.29 -24.97
CA PHE A 119 8.32 21.37 -23.79
C PHE A 119 8.11 22.83 -23.35
N THR A 120 9.17 23.63 -23.37
CA THR A 120 9.10 25.07 -23.06
C THR A 120 8.32 25.85 -24.11
N ASN A 121 8.42 25.51 -25.40
CA ASN A 121 7.61 26.13 -26.45
C ASN A 121 6.12 25.78 -26.32
N ALA A 122 5.77 24.58 -25.85
CA ALA A 122 4.39 24.16 -25.71
C ALA A 122 3.70 24.73 -24.45
N LEU A 123 4.39 24.76 -23.31
CA LEU A 123 3.79 25.12 -22.01
C LEU A 123 4.16 26.53 -21.53
N GLY A 124 5.28 27.08 -22.04
CA GLY A 124 5.95 28.26 -21.48
C GLY A 124 7.00 27.88 -20.43
N THR A 125 8.01 28.72 -20.26
CA THR A 125 9.16 28.51 -19.36
C THR A 125 8.74 28.34 -17.90
N GLU A 126 7.85 29.21 -17.39
CA GLU A 126 7.36 29.13 -16.00
C GLU A 126 6.55 27.86 -15.72
N ARG A 127 5.74 27.40 -16.69
CA ARG A 127 4.97 26.14 -16.54
C ARG A 127 5.89 24.94 -16.64
N ALA A 128 6.88 24.96 -17.52
CA ALA A 128 7.88 23.90 -17.64
C ALA A 128 8.68 23.74 -16.33
N ALA A 129 9.08 24.84 -15.69
CA ALA A 129 9.73 24.82 -14.38
C ALA A 129 8.83 24.23 -13.28
N ARG A 130 7.55 24.63 -13.23
CA ARG A 130 6.59 24.05 -12.28
C ARG A 130 6.38 22.54 -12.50
N TRP A 131 6.26 22.11 -13.75
CA TRP A 131 6.14 20.70 -14.09
C TRP A 131 7.39 19.90 -13.73
N SER A 132 8.57 20.47 -13.93
CA SER A 132 9.83 19.87 -13.52
C SER A 132 9.87 19.62 -12.00
N SER A 133 9.55 20.64 -11.20
CA SER A 133 9.46 20.50 -9.74
C SER A 133 8.41 19.48 -9.33
N PHE A 134 7.19 19.57 -9.90
CA PHE A 134 6.11 18.64 -9.61
C PHE A 134 6.49 17.20 -9.92
N MET A 135 7.12 16.94 -11.07
CA MET A 135 7.63 15.61 -11.41
C MET A 135 8.69 15.17 -10.43
N ARG A 136 9.67 16.02 -10.10
CA ARG A 136 10.72 15.69 -9.13
C ARG A 136 10.14 15.24 -7.78
N ASP A 137 9.08 15.90 -7.32
CA ASP A 137 8.47 15.62 -6.02
C ASP A 137 7.53 14.40 -6.04
N ASN A 138 6.96 14.04 -7.20
CA ASN A 138 5.89 13.02 -7.30
C ASN A 138 6.27 11.79 -8.13
N ILE A 139 7.42 11.77 -8.80
CA ILE A 139 7.79 10.70 -9.75
C ILE A 139 7.85 9.33 -9.07
N SER A 140 8.34 9.26 -7.84
CA SER A 140 8.40 8.05 -7.03
C SER A 140 6.99 7.52 -6.73
N GLY A 141 6.06 8.42 -6.38
CA GLY A 141 4.65 8.10 -6.15
C GLY A 141 3.96 7.59 -7.42
N PHE A 142 4.19 8.24 -8.57
CA PHE A 142 3.68 7.77 -9.86
C PHE A 142 4.21 6.38 -10.21
N ALA A 143 5.53 6.19 -10.12
CA ALA A 143 6.16 4.91 -10.40
C ALA A 143 5.56 3.81 -9.54
N SER A 144 5.48 4.02 -8.22
CA SER A 144 4.89 3.07 -7.27
C SER A 144 3.43 2.74 -7.60
N ASN A 145 2.59 3.74 -7.85
CA ASN A 145 1.15 3.49 -8.09
C ASN A 145 0.91 2.82 -9.44
N ILE A 146 1.66 3.21 -10.48
CA ILE A 146 1.55 2.63 -11.82
C ILE A 146 2.04 1.18 -11.79
N SER A 147 3.22 0.92 -11.23
CA SER A 147 3.72 -0.46 -11.14
C SER A 147 2.82 -1.34 -10.26
N LEU A 148 2.30 -0.80 -9.16
CA LEU A 148 1.36 -1.52 -8.31
C LEU A 148 0.09 -1.89 -9.09
N GLY A 149 -0.50 -0.94 -9.82
CA GLY A 149 -1.69 -1.18 -10.64
C GLY A 149 -1.46 -2.28 -11.69
N PHE A 150 -0.32 -2.24 -12.39
CA PHE A 150 0.06 -3.30 -13.33
C PHE A 150 0.26 -4.65 -12.64
N MET A 151 0.94 -4.69 -11.49
CA MET A 151 1.17 -5.95 -10.76
C MET A 151 -0.14 -6.55 -10.24
N LEU A 152 -1.04 -5.74 -9.65
CA LEU A 152 -2.32 -6.21 -9.15
C LEU A 152 -3.25 -6.71 -10.26
N GLY A 153 -3.18 -6.14 -11.47
CA GLY A 153 -3.99 -6.56 -12.61
C GLY A 153 -3.40 -7.73 -13.41
N LEU A 154 -2.09 -7.70 -13.69
CA LEU A 154 -1.44 -8.66 -14.59
C LEU A 154 -1.02 -9.94 -13.88
N ILE A 155 -0.60 -9.89 -12.60
CA ILE A 155 -0.13 -11.10 -11.90
C ILE A 155 -1.26 -12.14 -11.80
N PRO A 156 -2.47 -11.81 -11.31
CA PRO A 156 -3.55 -12.80 -11.23
C PRO A 156 -3.96 -13.35 -12.59
N ALA A 157 -4.04 -12.48 -13.61
CA ALA A 157 -4.40 -12.90 -14.97
C ALA A 157 -3.35 -13.83 -15.59
N PHE A 158 -2.07 -13.51 -15.40
CA PHE A 158 -0.96 -14.31 -15.89
C PHE A 158 -0.90 -15.67 -15.17
N THR A 159 -0.98 -15.69 -13.84
CA THR A 159 -0.89 -16.95 -13.10
C THR A 159 -2.12 -17.84 -13.34
N GLY A 160 -3.31 -17.23 -13.46
CA GLY A 160 -4.54 -17.93 -13.82
C GLY A 160 -4.45 -18.62 -15.18
N PHE A 161 -3.76 -18.02 -16.16
CA PHE A 161 -3.48 -18.66 -17.45
C PHE A 161 -2.66 -19.96 -17.32
N PHE A 162 -1.73 -20.02 -16.35
CA PHE A 162 -0.93 -21.23 -16.07
C PHE A 162 -1.59 -22.18 -15.05
N GLY A 163 -2.84 -21.92 -14.64
CA GLY A 163 -3.58 -22.75 -13.69
C GLY A 163 -3.25 -22.51 -12.21
N PHE A 164 -2.45 -21.48 -11.89
CA PHE A 164 -2.20 -21.03 -10.53
C PHE A 164 -3.01 -19.75 -10.28
N GLU A 165 -4.19 -19.85 -9.66
CA GLU A 165 -5.01 -18.67 -9.38
C GLU A 165 -4.46 -17.91 -8.16
N LEU A 166 -3.39 -17.12 -8.36
CA LEU A 166 -2.94 -16.16 -7.34
C LEU A 166 -3.91 -15.00 -7.29
N GLU A 167 -4.45 -14.72 -6.11
CA GLU A 167 -5.30 -13.56 -5.90
C GLU A 167 -4.53 -12.43 -5.21
N ALA A 168 -4.82 -11.20 -5.62
CA ALA A 168 -4.34 -10.02 -4.92
C ALA A 168 -5.43 -9.48 -3.99
N ARG A 169 -5.16 -9.50 -2.68
CA ARG A 169 -6.03 -8.97 -1.62
C ARG A 169 -5.39 -7.72 -1.02
N HIS A 170 -5.65 -6.59 -1.65
CA HIS A 170 -5.28 -5.28 -1.15
C HIS A 170 -6.40 -4.68 -0.31
N VAL A 171 -6.12 -4.19 0.90
CA VAL A 171 -7.12 -3.73 1.87
C VAL A 171 -8.15 -2.76 1.28
N THR A 172 -7.72 -1.76 0.50
CA THR A 172 -8.62 -0.78 -0.13
C THR A 172 -9.51 -1.41 -1.22
N LEU A 173 -8.96 -2.33 -2.02
CA LEU A 173 -9.73 -3.02 -3.07
C LEU A 173 -10.73 -3.99 -2.44
N SER A 174 -10.28 -4.77 -1.45
CA SER A 174 -11.10 -5.69 -0.67
C SER A 174 -12.25 -4.96 0.05
N ALA A 175 -11.98 -3.80 0.66
CA ALA A 175 -13.01 -2.98 1.30
C ALA A 175 -14.03 -2.45 0.28
N GLY A 176 -13.57 -1.98 -0.88
CA GLY A 176 -14.45 -1.56 -1.97
C GLY A 176 -15.31 -2.70 -2.52
N GLN A 177 -14.73 -3.88 -2.75
CA GLN A 177 -15.44 -5.08 -3.18
C GLN A 177 -16.51 -5.52 -2.17
N LEU A 178 -16.17 -5.49 -0.87
CA LEU A 178 -17.13 -5.78 0.19
C LEU A 178 -18.28 -4.76 0.24
N ALA A 179 -17.98 -3.47 0.07
CA ALA A 179 -19.00 -2.43 0.00
C ALA A 179 -19.93 -2.62 -1.22
N ALA A 180 -19.36 -2.96 -2.38
CA ALA A 180 -20.11 -3.29 -3.59
C ALA A 180 -21.03 -4.50 -3.39
N ALA A 181 -20.51 -5.57 -2.78
CA ALA A 181 -21.28 -6.78 -2.49
C ALA A 181 -22.42 -6.51 -1.50
N GLY A 182 -22.15 -5.78 -0.42
CA GLY A 182 -23.17 -5.35 0.52
C GLY A 182 -24.26 -4.50 -0.13
N ALA A 183 -23.88 -3.57 -1.01
CA ALA A 183 -24.83 -2.72 -1.72
C ALA A 183 -25.71 -3.51 -2.71
N ALA A 184 -25.14 -4.49 -3.41
CA ALA A 184 -25.86 -5.33 -4.37
C ALA A 184 -26.84 -6.31 -3.70
N LEU A 185 -26.50 -6.80 -2.50
CA LEU A 185 -27.34 -7.71 -1.71
C LEU A 185 -28.36 -6.99 -0.83
N GLY A 186 -28.20 -5.67 -0.63
CA GLY A 186 -29.10 -4.86 0.20
C GLY A 186 -29.00 -5.19 1.69
N LEU A 187 -30.04 -4.84 2.45
CA LEU A 187 -30.05 -5.01 3.91
C LEU A 187 -30.03 -6.49 4.35
N ASP A 188 -30.48 -7.41 3.49
CA ASP A 188 -30.43 -8.85 3.76
C ASP A 188 -29.00 -9.39 3.86
N ALA A 189 -28.02 -8.68 3.31
CA ALA A 189 -26.60 -9.04 3.43
C ALA A 189 -26.15 -9.11 4.90
N PHE A 190 -26.64 -8.21 5.76
CA PHE A 190 -26.27 -8.14 7.18
C PHE A 190 -26.78 -9.33 8.01
N ARG A 191 -27.79 -10.06 7.50
CA ARG A 191 -28.30 -11.28 8.12
C ARG A 191 -27.40 -12.49 7.86
N GLN A 192 -26.54 -12.41 6.85
CA GLN A 192 -25.67 -13.52 6.47
C GLN A 192 -24.39 -13.52 7.31
N PRO A 193 -24.02 -14.61 8.00
CA PRO A 193 -22.78 -14.67 8.76
C PRO A 193 -21.52 -14.41 7.92
N LEU A 194 -21.58 -14.72 6.62
CA LEU A 194 -20.46 -14.59 5.70
C LEU A 194 -19.96 -13.14 5.56
N ILE A 195 -20.86 -12.14 5.61
CA ILE A 195 -20.45 -10.73 5.51
C ILE A 195 -19.60 -10.31 6.71
N TRP A 196 -19.89 -10.84 7.90
CA TRP A 196 -19.15 -10.51 9.11
C TRP A 196 -17.74 -11.12 9.11
N TRP A 197 -17.58 -12.32 8.56
CA TRP A 197 -16.27 -12.89 8.29
C TRP A 197 -15.47 -12.05 7.29
N CYS A 198 -16.14 -11.49 6.29
CA CYS A 198 -15.51 -10.58 5.33
C CYS A 198 -15.10 -9.25 5.98
N VAL A 199 -15.96 -8.66 6.81
CA VAL A 199 -15.67 -7.44 7.58
C VAL A 199 -14.47 -7.67 8.51
N ALA A 200 -14.44 -8.81 9.21
CA ALA A 200 -13.32 -9.19 10.07
C ALA A 200 -12.01 -9.44 9.29
N ALA A 201 -12.09 -9.85 8.03
CA ALA A 201 -10.92 -10.03 7.17
C ALA A 201 -10.26 -8.70 6.80
N ILE A 202 -11.00 -7.61 6.59
CA ILE A 202 -10.46 -6.30 6.16
C ILE A 202 -9.28 -5.79 7.02
N PRO A 203 -9.39 -5.68 8.36
CA PRO A 203 -8.27 -5.21 9.18
C PRO A 203 -7.06 -6.15 9.12
N LEU A 204 -7.29 -7.46 9.02
CA LEU A 204 -6.21 -8.45 8.90
C LEU A 204 -5.51 -8.38 7.56
N ILE A 205 -6.26 -8.14 6.48
CA ILE A 205 -5.70 -7.89 5.14
C ILE A 205 -4.81 -6.65 5.19
N GLY A 206 -5.30 -5.55 5.77
CA GLY A 206 -4.52 -4.32 5.93
C GLY A 206 -3.25 -4.52 6.76
N ALA A 207 -3.36 -5.24 7.89
CA ALA A 207 -2.22 -5.56 8.73
C ALA A 207 -1.16 -6.39 7.98
N LEU A 208 -1.57 -7.39 7.19
CA LEU A 208 -0.65 -8.22 6.40
C LEU A 208 -0.03 -7.46 5.22
N ASN A 209 -0.82 -6.66 4.51
CA ASN A 209 -0.34 -5.80 3.44
C ASN A 209 0.80 -4.90 3.93
N LEU A 210 0.62 -4.26 5.10
CA LEU A 210 1.61 -3.35 5.67
C LEU A 210 2.78 -4.12 6.27
N SER A 211 2.53 -5.07 7.16
CA SER A 211 3.60 -5.75 7.89
C SER A 211 4.56 -6.51 6.98
N VAL A 212 4.06 -7.24 5.98
CA VAL A 212 4.92 -7.98 5.03
C VAL A 212 5.71 -7.00 4.17
N SER A 213 5.07 -5.95 3.65
CA SER A 213 5.73 -4.96 2.81
C SER A 213 6.86 -4.24 3.57
N PHE A 214 6.55 -3.77 4.78
CA PHE A 214 7.52 -3.10 5.66
C PHE A 214 8.64 -4.03 6.07
N TYR A 215 8.34 -5.28 6.43
CA TYR A 215 9.35 -6.27 6.79
C TYR A 215 10.36 -6.48 5.65
N CYS A 216 9.87 -6.68 4.42
CA CYS A 216 10.73 -6.85 3.24
C CYS A 216 11.54 -5.58 2.95
N ALA A 217 10.92 -4.40 2.98
CA ALA A 217 11.60 -3.12 2.78
C ALA A 217 12.73 -2.90 3.80
N PHE A 218 12.43 -3.18 5.06
CA PHE A 218 13.37 -3.07 6.16
C PHE A 218 14.55 -4.04 6.02
N ARG A 219 14.27 -5.31 5.71
CA ARG A 219 15.31 -6.32 5.46
C ARG A 219 16.22 -5.93 4.30
N LEU A 220 15.65 -5.43 3.21
CA LEU A 220 16.42 -4.93 2.07
C LEU A 220 17.28 -3.73 2.45
N ALA A 221 16.75 -2.77 3.21
CA ALA A 221 17.50 -1.60 3.66
C ALA A 221 18.70 -1.99 4.54
N LEU A 222 18.50 -2.87 5.53
CA LEU A 222 19.58 -3.38 6.38
C LEU A 222 20.68 -4.08 5.58
N GLN A 223 20.29 -4.82 4.53
CA GLN A 223 21.23 -5.49 3.65
C GLN A 223 22.01 -4.51 2.77
N ALA A 224 21.35 -3.50 2.21
CA ALA A 224 21.97 -2.48 1.37
C ALA A 224 23.00 -1.62 2.13
N HIS A 225 22.79 -1.40 3.43
CA HIS A 225 23.71 -0.65 4.30
C HIS A 225 24.81 -1.51 4.94
N ASN A 226 24.90 -2.79 4.57
CA ASN A 226 25.89 -3.74 5.09
C ASN A 226 25.96 -3.81 6.63
N VAL A 227 24.82 -3.60 7.29
CA VAL A 227 24.71 -3.65 8.75
C VAL A 227 25.08 -5.05 9.23
N SER A 228 25.94 -5.14 10.25
CA SER A 228 26.41 -6.42 10.80
C SER A 228 25.23 -7.27 11.32
N GLY A 229 25.36 -8.60 11.31
CA GLY A 229 24.29 -9.48 11.79
C GLY A 229 23.87 -9.24 13.25
N ILE A 230 24.81 -8.77 14.07
CA ILE A 230 24.61 -8.46 15.49
C ILE A 230 23.76 -7.19 15.65
N ASP A 231 24.04 -6.15 14.86
CA ASP A 231 23.28 -4.90 14.91
C ASP A 231 21.86 -5.09 14.36
N ARG A 232 21.68 -5.94 13.34
CA ARG A 232 20.34 -6.34 12.88
C ARG A 232 19.51 -7.00 13.97
N ALA A 233 20.13 -7.90 14.75
CA ALA A 233 19.46 -8.56 15.87
C ALA A 233 19.07 -7.55 16.96
N ARG A 234 19.97 -6.63 17.32
CA ARG A 234 19.71 -5.55 18.28
C ARG A 234 18.54 -4.67 17.85
N ILE A 235 18.54 -4.17 16.62
CA ILE A 235 17.46 -3.34 16.09
C ILE A 235 16.13 -4.11 16.07
N SER A 236 16.14 -5.36 15.59
CA SER A 236 14.91 -6.18 15.56
C SER A 236 14.37 -6.45 16.98
N SER A 237 15.25 -6.67 17.95
CA SER A 237 14.87 -6.85 19.35
C SER A 237 14.33 -5.58 19.98
N ALA A 238 14.87 -4.41 19.63
CA ALA A 238 14.39 -3.11 20.13
C ALA A 238 13.00 -2.77 19.57
N ILE A 239 12.77 -2.98 18.27
CA ILE A 239 11.45 -2.84 17.64
C ILE A 239 10.46 -3.80 18.31
N TRP A 240 10.84 -5.05 18.51
CA TRP A 240 9.98 -6.06 19.12
C TRP A 240 9.69 -5.79 20.61
N ALA A 241 10.68 -5.30 21.35
CA ALA A 241 10.52 -4.88 22.73
C ALA A 241 9.51 -3.73 22.82
N ARG A 242 9.60 -2.74 21.94
CA ARG A 242 8.65 -1.62 21.88
C ARG A 242 7.25 -2.03 21.45
N TRP A 243 7.13 -2.95 20.49
CA TRP A 243 5.84 -3.54 20.11
C TRP A 243 5.16 -4.22 21.30
N ARG A 244 5.93 -4.93 22.14
CA ARG A 244 5.40 -5.59 23.35
C ARG A 244 5.11 -4.63 24.49
N SER A 245 5.98 -3.67 24.74
CA SER A 245 5.84 -2.76 25.88
C SER A 245 4.87 -1.63 25.63
N GLN A 246 4.79 -1.11 24.39
CA GLN A 246 4.00 0.06 24.03
C GLN A 246 3.41 -0.04 22.60
N PRO A 247 2.53 -1.03 22.35
CA PRO A 247 1.90 -1.19 21.03
C PRO A 247 1.10 0.04 20.60
N GLY A 248 0.46 0.74 21.56
CA GLY A 248 -0.32 1.95 21.29
C GLY A 248 0.48 3.08 20.64
N SER A 249 1.82 3.13 20.86
CA SER A 249 2.68 4.16 20.25
C SER A 249 2.76 4.07 18.72
N PHE A 250 2.49 2.89 18.16
CA PHE A 250 2.44 2.66 16.70
C PHE A 250 1.12 3.12 16.06
N PHE A 251 0.08 3.34 16.87
CA PHE A 251 -1.27 3.67 16.39
C PHE A 251 -1.74 5.06 16.80
N ALA A 252 -1.27 5.58 17.93
CA ALA A 252 -1.67 6.88 18.48
C ALA A 252 -0.44 7.67 19.00
N PRO A 253 -0.46 9.02 18.95
CA PRO A 253 0.56 9.82 19.60
C PRO A 253 0.56 9.56 21.12
N ARG A 254 1.75 9.50 21.74
CA ARG A 254 1.86 9.57 23.20
C ARG A 254 1.31 10.94 23.63
N GLN A 255 0.39 10.94 24.59
CA GLN A 255 -0.01 12.18 25.29
C GLN A 255 1.18 12.71 26.09
#